data_AF-A0A069DH11-F1
#
_entry.id   AF-A0A069DH11-F1
#
_cell.length_a   1.000
_cell.length_b   1.000
_cell.length_c   1.000
_cell.angle_alpha   90.00
_cell.angle_beta   90.00
_cell.angle_gamma   90.00
#
_symmetry.space_group_name_H-M   'P 1'
#
loop_
_entity.id
_entity.type
_entity.pdbx_description
1 polymer ?
#
loop_
_entity_poly.entity_id
_entity_poly.type
_entity_poly.pdbx_seq_one_letter_code
_entity_poly.pdbx_strand_id
1 'polypeptide(L)'
;MLDKIKNDIQNAISVEVGMMTGNGTYPVMVQDIAEGSITKGWSLTYYPKLLNTNGPERLYDGREAFTTLRIANFGSLYQAIMGIDQRFLNGDSVEIGGNNRKRATYELHGARFSAVEYENSVSISLTITHDKSPLHMLNINFRVVDSNKAPGSRYLIGMEDHWDRNTDVFTEENASLTPKKRRMLQVHQDRANGQVTPYIKTIAQQGNLPNTSFVHPDVSPFEYVQDVRNKYKALAYIQEQTIIEIAMEKALQIVNQQSNQRSQHQSFGFGSQTFGSQPPAFSAQHPFAAQPLFGQQSSSQAPQAQPQGSASPNSFQAQSMQWGAPVDSAGKQIF
;
A
#
# COMPACT_ATOMS: atom_id res chain seq x y z
N MET A 1 17.19 -22.17 0.22
CA MET A 1 15.94 -21.57 -0.31
C MET A 1 15.75 -20.16 0.23
N LEU A 2 15.79 -19.96 1.56
CA LEU A 2 15.70 -18.64 2.19
C LEU A 2 16.81 -17.68 1.72
N ASP A 3 18.07 -18.14 1.64
CA ASP A 3 19.18 -17.30 1.15
C ASP A 3 19.00 -16.85 -0.30
N LYS A 4 18.38 -17.69 -1.12
CA LYS A 4 18.04 -17.34 -2.51
C LYS A 4 16.99 -16.24 -2.53
N ILE A 5 15.90 -16.39 -1.76
CA ILE A 5 14.85 -15.37 -1.64
C ILE A 5 15.44 -14.04 -1.14
N LYS A 6 16.34 -14.09 -0.15
CA LYS A 6 17.05 -12.92 0.37
C LYS A 6 17.88 -12.23 -0.72
N ASN A 7 18.69 -12.98 -1.46
CA ASN A 7 19.48 -12.44 -2.56
C ASN A 7 18.62 -11.87 -3.69
N ASP A 8 17.54 -12.56 -4.06
CA ASP A 8 16.64 -12.13 -5.12
C ASP A 8 15.97 -10.80 -4.72
N ILE A 9 15.43 -10.70 -3.50
CA ILE A 9 14.81 -9.48 -2.98
C ILE A 9 15.83 -8.35 -2.83
N GLN A 10 17.01 -8.62 -2.28
CA GLN A 10 18.03 -7.59 -2.01
C GLN A 10 18.47 -6.83 -3.26
N ASN A 11 18.51 -7.51 -4.40
CA ASN A 11 18.87 -6.96 -5.71
C ASN A 11 17.66 -6.40 -6.48
N ALA A 12 16.44 -6.76 -6.06
CA ALA A 12 15.18 -6.37 -6.70
C ALA A 12 14.52 -5.13 -6.07
N ILE A 13 15.02 -4.64 -4.92
CA ILE A 13 14.42 -3.51 -4.21
C ILE A 13 15.37 -2.32 -4.05
N SER A 14 14.81 -1.11 -4.18
CA SER A 14 15.39 0.14 -3.70
C SER A 14 14.77 0.54 -2.37
N VAL A 15 15.54 1.18 -1.50
CA VAL A 15 15.09 1.63 -0.17
C VAL A 15 15.38 3.11 -0.02
N GLU A 16 14.33 3.88 0.28
CA GLU A 16 14.41 5.32 0.54
C GLU A 16 13.86 5.62 1.94
N VAL A 17 14.47 6.60 2.62
CA VAL A 17 14.05 7.02 3.97
C VAL A 17 13.62 8.48 3.93
N GLY A 18 12.34 8.71 4.24
CA GLY A 18 11.76 10.03 4.40
C GLY A 18 12.20 10.69 5.71
N MET A 19 11.91 11.99 5.82
CA MET A 19 12.14 12.71 7.07
C MET A 19 11.35 12.10 8.23
N MET A 20 11.94 12.16 9.43
CA MET A 20 11.25 11.76 10.66
C MET A 20 9.95 12.55 10.81
N THR A 21 8.86 11.83 11.03
CA THR A 21 7.54 12.41 11.26
C THR A 21 7.43 12.97 12.68
N GLY A 22 6.41 13.80 12.94
CA GLY A 22 6.20 14.42 14.27
C GLY A 22 5.99 13.43 15.42
N ASN A 23 5.61 12.19 15.12
CA ASN A 23 5.44 11.07 16.05
C ASN A 23 6.70 10.19 16.21
N GLY A 24 7.86 10.64 15.70
CA GLY A 24 9.15 9.97 15.90
C GLY A 24 9.34 8.69 15.07
N THR A 25 8.57 8.52 13.99
CA THR A 25 8.73 7.41 13.03
C THR A 25 9.46 7.88 11.78
N TYR A 26 10.19 6.98 11.13
CA TYR A 26 10.84 7.23 9.84
C TYR A 26 10.04 6.53 8.74
N PRO A 27 9.48 7.23 7.75
CA PRO A 27 8.86 6.59 6.60
C PRO A 27 9.96 5.87 5.79
N VAL A 28 9.91 4.54 5.75
CA VAL A 28 10.83 3.72 4.95
C VAL A 28 10.06 3.20 3.75
N MET A 29 10.41 3.69 2.56
CA MET A 29 9.79 3.29 1.30
C MET A 29 10.66 2.25 0.62
N VAL A 30 10.06 1.12 0.26
CA VAL A 30 10.69 0.02 -0.45
C VAL A 30 10.06 -0.11 -1.81
N GLN A 31 10.83 0.16 -2.86
CA GLN A 31 10.34 0.15 -4.24
C GLN A 31 10.88 -1.06 -5.00
N ASP A 32 10.00 -1.71 -5.76
CA ASP A 32 10.38 -2.75 -6.72
C ASP A 32 11.09 -2.12 -7.93
N ILE A 33 12.34 -2.54 -8.16
CA ILE A 33 13.18 -2.13 -9.28
C ILE A 33 13.55 -3.30 -10.20
N ALA A 34 13.05 -4.52 -9.93
CA ALA A 34 13.42 -5.72 -10.67
C ALA A 34 13.02 -5.62 -12.15
N GLU A 35 13.97 -5.94 -13.03
CA GLU A 35 13.68 -6.00 -14.46
C GLU A 35 12.72 -7.13 -14.82
N GLY A 36 11.73 -6.79 -15.63
CA GLY A 36 10.67 -7.70 -16.03
C GLY A 36 9.64 -7.99 -14.94
N SER A 37 9.74 -7.38 -13.74
CA SER A 37 8.68 -7.48 -12.73
C SER A 37 7.43 -6.72 -13.18
N ILE A 38 6.25 -7.33 -13.02
CA ILE A 38 4.97 -6.68 -13.29
C ILE A 38 4.61 -5.60 -12.27
N THR A 39 5.26 -5.63 -11.11
CA THR A 39 5.12 -4.63 -10.05
C THR A 39 6.25 -3.61 -10.05
N LYS A 40 7.07 -3.56 -11.12
CA LYS A 40 8.17 -2.60 -11.20
C LYS A 40 7.65 -1.17 -11.01
N GLY A 41 8.25 -0.43 -10.09
CA GLY A 41 7.84 0.92 -9.71
C GLY A 41 6.82 0.97 -8.56
N TRP A 42 6.25 -0.16 -8.13
CA TRP A 42 5.38 -0.21 -6.97
C TRP A 42 6.22 -0.07 -5.70
N SER A 43 5.66 0.54 -4.66
CA SER A 43 6.38 0.75 -3.41
C SER A 43 5.55 0.43 -2.18
N LEU A 44 6.19 -0.20 -1.19
CA LEU A 44 5.65 -0.44 0.15
C LEU A 44 6.22 0.61 1.11
N THR A 45 5.40 1.17 1.99
CA THR A 45 5.85 2.10 3.03
C THR A 45 5.66 1.51 4.42
N TYR A 46 6.73 1.56 5.21
CA TYR A 46 6.79 1.19 6.62
C TYR A 46 7.04 2.43 7.48
N TYR A 47 6.68 2.38 8.77
CA TYR A 47 6.87 3.51 9.69
C TYR A 47 7.62 3.09 10.98
N PRO A 48 8.84 2.55 10.86
CA PRO A 48 9.64 2.17 12.01
C PRO A 48 9.98 3.34 12.93
N LYS A 49 10.18 3.01 14.21
CA LYS A 49 10.83 3.88 15.18
C LYS A 49 12.26 3.41 15.41
N LEU A 50 13.16 4.38 15.59
CA LEU A 50 14.51 4.08 16.06
C LEU A 50 14.43 3.67 17.53
N LEU A 51 14.91 2.46 17.84
CA LEU A 51 15.03 1.96 19.20
C LEU A 51 16.49 2.02 19.65
N ASN A 52 16.73 2.81 20.68
CA ASN A 52 18.04 2.97 21.34
C ASN A 52 18.01 2.39 22.76
N THR A 53 17.38 1.24 22.95
CA THR A 53 17.34 0.54 24.24
C THR A 53 18.49 -0.45 24.36
N ASN A 54 19.44 -0.19 25.27
CA ASN A 54 20.51 -1.06 25.79
C ASN A 54 20.93 -2.24 24.87
N GLY A 55 21.33 -1.94 23.64
CA GLY A 55 21.66 -2.91 22.59
C GLY A 55 22.04 -2.21 21.28
N PRO A 56 22.33 -2.95 20.19
CA PRO A 56 22.59 -2.33 18.89
C PRO A 56 21.36 -1.57 18.41
N GLU A 57 21.58 -0.36 17.89
CA GLU A 57 20.52 0.46 17.32
C GLU A 57 19.79 -0.32 16.22
N ARG A 58 18.46 -0.25 16.23
CA ARG A 58 17.63 -0.89 15.20
C ARG A 58 16.39 -0.09 14.91
N LEU A 59 15.93 -0.16 13.67
CA LEU A 59 14.62 0.32 13.26
C LEU A 59 13.59 -0.78 13.54
N TYR A 60 12.54 -0.44 14.28
CA TYR A 60 11.47 -1.38 14.64
C TYR A 60 10.09 -0.79 14.38
N ASP A 61 9.31 -1.47 13.55
CA ASP A 61 7.97 -1.04 13.13
C ASP A 61 6.86 -1.57 14.06
N GLY A 62 7.12 -2.62 14.84
CA GLY A 62 6.15 -3.22 15.78
C GLY A 62 4.92 -3.89 15.15
N ARG A 63 4.52 -3.44 13.97
CA ARG A 63 3.47 -4.02 13.13
C ARG A 63 4.00 -5.19 12.31
N GLU A 64 5.28 -5.12 11.91
CA GLU A 64 5.93 -6.09 11.02
C GLU A 64 5.12 -6.32 9.73
N ALA A 65 4.49 -5.27 9.24
CA ALA A 65 3.71 -5.28 8.01
C ALA A 65 3.72 -3.87 7.40
N PHE A 66 3.71 -3.78 6.08
CA PHE A 66 3.63 -2.47 5.44
C PHE A 66 2.29 -1.78 5.75
N THR A 67 2.30 -0.45 5.76
CA THR A 67 1.10 0.35 6.04
C THR A 67 0.43 0.84 4.77
N THR A 68 1.22 1.12 3.72
CA THR A 68 0.73 1.68 2.47
C THR A 68 1.44 1.03 1.30
N LEU A 69 0.67 0.73 0.25
CA LEU A 69 1.16 0.32 -1.07
C LEU A 69 0.90 1.47 -2.05
N ARG A 70 1.89 1.83 -2.85
CA ARG A 70 1.73 2.70 -4.02
C ARG A 70 1.92 1.90 -5.29
N ILE A 71 0.95 1.99 -6.18
CA ILE A 71 0.90 1.28 -7.45
C ILE A 71 1.19 2.30 -8.55
N ALA A 72 2.36 2.19 -9.17
CA ALA A 72 2.70 2.97 -10.35
C ALA A 72 2.03 2.39 -11.61
N ASN A 73 1.77 3.24 -12.60
CA ASN A 73 1.11 2.90 -13.85
C ASN A 73 -0.28 2.27 -13.64
N PHE A 74 -1.03 2.79 -12.67
CA PHE A 74 -2.29 2.19 -12.23
C PHE A 74 -3.33 2.12 -13.33
N GLY A 75 -3.33 3.05 -14.30
CA GLY A 75 -4.27 3.03 -15.42
C GLY A 75 -4.30 1.70 -16.17
N SER A 76 -3.15 1.04 -16.34
CA SER A 76 -3.09 -0.27 -16.98
C SER A 76 -3.74 -1.37 -16.13
N LEU A 77 -3.49 -1.35 -14.83
CA LEU A 77 -4.12 -2.28 -13.89
C LEU A 77 -5.63 -2.04 -13.79
N TYR A 78 -6.06 -0.78 -13.78
CA TYR A 78 -7.48 -0.40 -13.80
C TYR A 78 -8.19 -0.98 -15.02
N GLN A 79 -7.63 -0.83 -16.22
CA GLN A 79 -8.21 -1.42 -17.44
C GLN A 79 -8.29 -2.95 -17.35
N ALA A 80 -7.27 -3.60 -16.79
CA ALA A 80 -7.30 -5.04 -16.57
C ALA A 80 -8.42 -5.44 -15.60
N ILE A 81 -8.59 -4.72 -14.47
CA ILE A 81 -9.66 -4.98 -13.50
C ILE A 81 -11.04 -4.82 -14.14
N MET A 82 -11.26 -3.74 -14.89
CA MET A 82 -12.55 -3.49 -15.56
C MET A 82 -12.82 -4.53 -16.65
N GLY A 83 -11.78 -4.96 -17.39
CA GLY A 83 -11.90 -6.06 -18.35
C GLY A 83 -12.27 -7.40 -17.69
N ILE A 84 -11.71 -7.68 -16.51
CA ILE A 84 -12.09 -8.86 -15.70
C ILE A 84 -13.54 -8.76 -15.22
N ASP A 85 -13.98 -7.62 -14.72
CA ASP A 85 -15.39 -7.40 -14.31
C ASP A 85 -16.34 -7.67 -15.48
N GLN A 86 -16.03 -7.15 -16.67
CA GLN A 86 -16.86 -7.36 -17.85
C GLN A 86 -16.90 -8.84 -18.30
N ARG A 87 -15.76 -9.54 -18.29
CA ARG A 87 -15.71 -10.99 -18.58
C ARG A 87 -16.54 -11.79 -17.58
N PHE A 88 -16.43 -11.44 -16.30
CA PHE A 88 -17.18 -12.08 -15.23
C PHE A 88 -18.69 -11.89 -15.38
N LEU A 89 -19.15 -10.68 -15.70
CA LEU A 89 -20.56 -10.39 -15.97
C LEU A 89 -21.10 -11.13 -17.20
N ASN A 90 -20.25 -11.31 -18.22
CA ASN A 90 -20.59 -12.08 -19.41
C ASN A 90 -20.63 -13.60 -19.18
N GLY A 91 -20.30 -14.08 -17.98
CA GLY A 91 -20.33 -15.50 -17.63
C GLY A 91 -19.08 -16.29 -18.04
N ASP A 92 -18.01 -15.63 -18.47
CA ASP A 92 -16.78 -16.32 -18.89
C ASP A 92 -16.10 -17.01 -17.71
N SER A 93 -16.00 -18.34 -17.78
CA SER A 93 -15.33 -19.19 -16.78
C SER A 93 -15.93 -19.05 -15.37
N VAL A 94 -17.21 -18.70 -15.29
CA VAL A 94 -17.93 -18.51 -14.02
C VAL A 94 -18.44 -19.83 -13.48
N GLU A 95 -18.01 -20.14 -12.26
CA GLU A 95 -18.54 -21.24 -11.47
C GLU A 95 -19.61 -20.71 -10.50
N ILE A 96 -20.70 -21.44 -10.36
CA ILE A 96 -21.74 -21.15 -9.36
C ILE A 96 -21.50 -22.04 -8.14
N GLY A 97 -21.14 -21.43 -7.02
CA GLY A 97 -20.97 -22.13 -5.74
C GLY A 97 -22.29 -22.62 -5.14
N GLY A 98 -22.22 -23.45 -4.10
CA GLY A 98 -23.39 -24.07 -3.47
C GLY A 98 -24.41 -23.10 -2.83
N ASN A 99 -24.07 -21.81 -2.71
CA ASN A 99 -24.94 -20.74 -2.27
C ASN A 99 -25.42 -19.83 -3.43
N ASN A 100 -25.43 -20.34 -4.66
CA ASN A 100 -25.68 -19.59 -5.90
C ASN A 100 -24.74 -18.41 -6.15
N ARG A 101 -23.60 -18.36 -5.44
CA ARG A 101 -22.64 -17.28 -5.59
C ARG A 101 -21.70 -17.56 -6.75
N LYS A 102 -21.66 -16.64 -7.72
CA LYS A 102 -20.73 -16.73 -8.84
C LYS A 102 -19.30 -16.41 -8.40
N ARG A 103 -18.36 -17.18 -8.91
CA ARG A 103 -16.92 -16.95 -8.76
C ARG A 103 -16.19 -17.32 -10.06
N ALA A 104 -15.10 -16.63 -10.35
CA ALA A 104 -14.22 -16.99 -11.45
C ALA A 104 -12.77 -16.66 -11.09
N THR A 105 -11.82 -17.32 -11.74
CA THR A 105 -10.40 -17.02 -11.61
C THR A 105 -9.79 -16.83 -12.99
N TYR A 106 -9.05 -15.74 -13.15
CA TYR A 106 -8.38 -15.37 -14.40
C TYR A 106 -6.89 -15.16 -14.13
N GLU A 107 -6.05 -15.60 -15.04
CA GLU A 107 -4.60 -15.39 -15.00
C GLU A 107 -4.23 -14.42 -16.12
N LEU A 108 -3.56 -13.32 -15.79
CA LEU A 108 -3.03 -12.35 -16.76
C LEU A 108 -1.62 -11.95 -16.35
N HIS A 109 -0.67 -12.14 -17.26
CA HIS A 109 0.69 -11.59 -17.16
C HIS A 109 1.38 -11.79 -15.79
N GLY A 110 1.26 -12.96 -15.16
CA GLY A 110 1.87 -13.20 -13.84
C GLY A 110 1.09 -12.57 -12.67
N ALA A 111 -0.20 -12.33 -12.87
CA ALA A 111 -1.15 -11.96 -11.84
C ALA A 111 -2.41 -12.83 -11.94
N ARG A 112 -2.90 -13.26 -10.78
CA ARG A 112 -4.17 -13.98 -10.64
C ARG A 112 -5.25 -13.02 -10.15
N PHE A 113 -6.36 -12.97 -10.86
CA PHE A 113 -7.57 -12.23 -10.50
C PHE A 113 -8.66 -13.22 -10.10
N SER A 114 -9.14 -13.13 -8.86
CA SER A 114 -10.29 -13.92 -8.39
C SER A 114 -11.50 -13.00 -8.25
N ALA A 115 -12.51 -13.19 -9.09
CA ALA A 115 -13.74 -12.43 -9.07
C ALA A 115 -14.81 -13.18 -8.28
N VAL A 116 -15.54 -12.48 -7.42
CA VAL A 116 -16.66 -13.05 -6.66
C VAL A 116 -17.82 -12.06 -6.61
N GLU A 117 -19.01 -12.56 -6.95
CA GLU A 117 -20.26 -11.80 -6.93
C GLU A 117 -20.70 -11.52 -5.49
N TYR A 118 -21.21 -10.31 -5.27
CA TYR A 118 -21.94 -9.84 -4.11
C TYR A 118 -23.20 -9.14 -4.61
N GLU A 119 -24.15 -8.89 -3.71
CA GLU A 119 -25.51 -8.41 -4.03
C GLU A 119 -25.56 -7.25 -5.04
N ASN A 120 -24.71 -6.23 -4.89
CA ASN A 120 -24.64 -5.07 -5.81
C ASN A 120 -23.21 -4.76 -6.26
N SER A 121 -22.30 -5.75 -6.21
CA SER A 121 -20.88 -5.51 -6.51
C SER A 121 -20.14 -6.77 -6.91
N VAL A 122 -19.04 -6.61 -7.62
CA VAL A 122 -18.08 -7.69 -7.84
C VAL A 122 -16.82 -7.34 -7.08
N SER A 123 -16.36 -8.26 -6.25
CA SER A 123 -15.05 -8.15 -5.59
C SER A 123 -14.03 -8.87 -6.44
N ILE A 124 -12.96 -8.17 -6.82
CA ILE A 124 -11.86 -8.69 -7.63
C ILE A 124 -10.62 -8.67 -6.76
N SER A 125 -10.16 -9.85 -6.35
CA SER A 125 -8.92 -10.02 -5.60
C SER A 125 -7.77 -10.25 -6.58
N LEU A 126 -6.83 -9.32 -6.64
CA LEU A 126 -5.56 -9.45 -7.35
C LEU A 126 -4.55 -10.16 -6.43
N THR A 127 -3.85 -11.16 -6.96
CA THR A 127 -2.69 -11.77 -6.32
C THR A 127 -1.52 -11.79 -7.31
N ILE A 128 -0.39 -11.23 -6.92
CA ILE A 128 0.83 -11.25 -7.76
C ILE A 128 1.41 -12.66 -7.76
N THR A 129 1.49 -13.29 -8.93
CA THR A 129 2.05 -14.64 -9.11
C THR A 129 3.38 -14.63 -9.86
N HIS A 130 3.87 -13.46 -10.27
CA HIS A 130 5.10 -13.30 -11.04
C HIS A 130 6.34 -13.52 -10.17
N ASP A 131 7.17 -14.52 -10.49
CA ASP A 131 8.30 -14.94 -9.65
C ASP A 131 9.44 -13.91 -9.54
N LYS A 132 9.59 -13.02 -10.53
CA LYS A 132 10.62 -11.95 -10.47
C LYS A 132 10.18 -10.74 -9.63
N SER A 133 8.92 -10.70 -9.22
CA SER A 133 8.43 -9.61 -8.38
C SER A 133 8.90 -9.86 -6.94
N PRO A 134 9.57 -8.90 -6.28
CA PRO A 134 9.80 -8.96 -4.84
C PRO A 134 8.49 -8.87 -4.05
N LEU A 135 7.39 -8.48 -4.70
CA LEU A 135 6.03 -8.40 -4.12
C LEU A 135 5.20 -9.64 -4.46
N HIS A 136 5.85 -10.78 -4.71
CA HIS A 136 5.15 -12.00 -5.07
C HIS A 136 4.26 -12.48 -3.90
N MET A 137 3.06 -12.96 -4.25
CA MET A 137 1.92 -13.21 -3.36
C MET A 137 1.29 -11.97 -2.70
N LEU A 138 1.69 -10.74 -3.04
CA LEU A 138 0.95 -9.53 -2.64
C LEU A 138 -0.51 -9.66 -3.08
N ASN A 139 -1.43 -9.43 -2.14
CA ASN A 139 -2.86 -9.48 -2.38
C ASN A 139 -3.49 -8.10 -2.23
N ILE A 140 -4.34 -7.75 -3.19
CA ILE A 140 -5.09 -6.49 -3.23
C ILE A 140 -6.56 -6.81 -3.55
N ASN A 141 -7.49 -6.18 -2.84
CA ASN A 141 -8.92 -6.42 -3.03
C ASN A 141 -9.58 -5.16 -3.59
N PHE A 142 -10.06 -5.27 -4.82
CA PHE A 142 -10.79 -4.23 -5.52
C PHE A 142 -12.28 -4.53 -5.48
N ARG A 143 -13.13 -3.49 -5.37
CA ARG A 143 -14.59 -3.63 -5.44
C ARG A 143 -15.15 -2.78 -6.55
N VAL A 144 -15.82 -3.42 -7.50
CA VAL A 144 -16.48 -2.78 -8.63
C VAL A 144 -17.99 -2.75 -8.37
N VAL A 145 -18.60 -1.59 -8.57
CA VAL A 145 -20.03 -1.34 -8.34
C VAL A 145 -20.67 -0.65 -9.54
N ASP A 146 -21.99 -0.76 -9.63
CA ASP A 146 -22.78 0.03 -10.57
C ASP A 146 -22.81 1.51 -10.15
N SER A 147 -22.76 2.39 -11.15
CA SER A 147 -22.88 3.82 -10.96
C SER A 147 -24.32 4.21 -10.70
N ASN A 148 -24.54 4.87 -9.56
CA ASN A 148 -25.81 5.51 -9.24
C ASN A 148 -26.10 6.70 -10.17
N LYS A 149 -25.07 7.28 -10.82
CA LYS A 149 -25.19 8.46 -11.69
C LYS A 149 -25.45 8.09 -13.15
N ALA A 150 -24.99 6.91 -13.58
CA ALA A 150 -25.13 6.42 -14.94
C ALA A 150 -25.47 4.92 -14.90
N PRO A 151 -26.77 4.55 -14.93
CA PRO A 151 -27.19 3.17 -14.92
C PRO A 151 -26.51 2.37 -16.05
N GLY A 152 -25.91 1.23 -15.70
CA GLY A 152 -25.14 0.38 -16.63
C GLY A 152 -23.64 0.73 -16.73
N SER A 153 -23.20 1.86 -16.19
CA SER A 153 -21.76 2.18 -16.07
C SER A 153 -21.23 1.69 -14.74
N ARG A 154 -20.13 0.94 -14.75
CA ARG A 154 -19.49 0.40 -13.54
C ARG A 154 -18.18 1.09 -13.25
N TYR A 155 -17.82 1.19 -11.98
CA TYR A 155 -16.59 1.86 -11.54
C TYR A 155 -15.99 1.20 -10.31
N LEU A 156 -14.69 1.41 -10.12
CA LEU A 156 -13.94 0.95 -8.96
C LEU A 156 -14.18 1.88 -7.76
N ILE A 157 -14.60 1.34 -6.61
CA ILE A 157 -14.76 2.11 -5.38
C ILE A 157 -13.40 2.67 -4.92
N GLY A 158 -13.39 3.92 -4.45
CA GLY A 158 -12.20 4.58 -3.90
C GLY A 158 -11.24 5.11 -4.97
N MET A 159 -11.52 4.86 -6.25
CA MET A 159 -10.66 5.30 -7.34
C MET A 159 -10.47 6.82 -7.36
N GLU A 160 -11.51 7.60 -7.06
CA GLU A 160 -11.46 9.07 -7.14
C GLU A 160 -10.53 9.69 -6.08
N ASP A 161 -10.47 9.09 -4.89
CA ASP A 161 -9.69 9.62 -3.76
C ASP A 161 -8.27 9.05 -3.70
N HIS A 162 -8.05 7.87 -4.29
CA HIS A 162 -6.79 7.12 -4.17
C HIS A 162 -5.94 7.13 -5.44
N TRP A 163 -6.50 7.46 -6.61
CA TRP A 163 -5.78 7.52 -7.89
C TRP A 163 -5.48 8.96 -8.30
N ASP A 164 -4.19 9.32 -8.32
CA ASP A 164 -3.75 10.52 -9.01
C ASP A 164 -3.51 10.22 -10.49
N ARG A 165 -4.39 10.74 -11.36
CA ARG A 165 -4.31 10.55 -12.81
C ARG A 165 -3.16 11.31 -13.47
N ASN A 166 -2.63 12.35 -12.82
CA ASN A 166 -1.52 13.13 -13.40
C ASN A 166 -0.20 12.36 -13.30
N THR A 167 0.00 11.65 -12.19
CA THR A 167 1.19 10.84 -11.93
C THR A 167 0.98 9.35 -12.24
N ASP A 168 -0.27 8.95 -12.50
CA ASP A 168 -0.74 7.57 -12.66
C ASP A 168 -0.38 6.65 -11.47
N VAL A 169 -0.53 7.19 -10.25
CA VAL A 169 -0.23 6.49 -9.00
C VAL A 169 -1.50 6.26 -8.20
N PHE A 170 -1.72 5.01 -7.79
CA PHE A 170 -2.79 4.63 -6.88
C PHE A 170 -2.24 4.27 -5.50
N THR A 171 -2.85 4.80 -4.44
CA THR A 171 -2.46 4.55 -3.05
C THR A 171 -3.44 3.60 -2.37
N GLU A 172 -2.96 2.48 -1.86
CA GLU A 172 -3.76 1.45 -1.20
C GLU A 172 -3.28 1.18 0.23
N GLU A 173 -4.22 1.09 1.17
CA GLU A 173 -3.95 0.83 2.60
C GLU A 173 -4.45 -0.56 3.06
N ASN A 174 -5.29 -1.20 2.25
CA ASN A 174 -5.88 -2.52 2.53
C ASN A 174 -5.17 -3.67 1.82
N ALA A 175 -4.09 -3.40 1.09
CA ALA A 175 -3.24 -4.42 0.52
C ALA A 175 -2.51 -5.20 1.64
N SER A 176 -2.17 -6.45 1.36
CA SER A 176 -1.43 -7.29 2.31
C SER A 176 -0.55 -8.30 1.59
N LEU A 177 0.70 -8.44 2.01
CA LEU A 177 1.51 -9.64 1.72
C LEU A 177 1.11 -10.73 2.70
N THR A 178 1.23 -10.43 4.01
CA THR A 178 0.90 -11.38 5.06
C THR A 178 -0.53 -11.26 5.56
N PRO A 179 -1.15 -12.38 5.99
CA PRO A 179 -2.35 -12.30 6.81
C PRO A 179 -2.07 -11.42 8.03
N LYS A 180 -2.91 -10.40 8.26
CA LYS A 180 -2.83 -9.54 9.45
C LYS A 180 -2.63 -10.43 10.68
N LYS A 181 -1.57 -10.17 11.47
CA LYS A 181 -1.34 -10.88 12.74
C LYS A 181 -2.62 -10.81 13.56
N ARG A 182 -3.33 -11.92 13.70
CA ARG A 182 -4.46 -12.02 14.59
C ARG A 182 -3.90 -12.12 16.00
N ARG A 183 -3.91 -11.01 16.71
CA ARG A 183 -3.66 -10.99 18.15
C ARG A 183 -4.76 -11.82 18.82
N MET A 184 -4.46 -13.03 19.30
CA MET A 184 -5.36 -13.73 20.23
C MET A 184 -4.58 -14.56 21.24
N LEU A 185 -4.53 -14.04 22.46
CA LEU A 185 -4.70 -14.83 23.67
C LEU A 185 -5.77 -14.11 24.48
N GLN A 186 -6.91 -14.77 24.69
CA GLN A 186 -7.98 -14.23 25.53
C GLN A 186 -7.46 -14.22 26.97
N VAL A 187 -7.36 -13.03 27.57
CA VAL A 187 -7.03 -12.88 28.99
C VAL A 187 -8.27 -13.28 29.77
N HIS A 188 -8.19 -14.42 30.44
CA HIS A 188 -9.22 -14.82 31.38
C HIS A 188 -8.91 -14.18 32.74
N GLN A 189 -9.97 -13.73 33.41
CA GLN A 189 -9.92 -13.23 34.78
C GLN A 189 -10.70 -14.22 35.64
N ASP A 190 -10.01 -15.10 36.36
CA ASP A 190 -10.67 -15.84 37.42
C ASP A 190 -10.77 -14.97 38.66
N ARG A 191 -11.97 -14.86 39.21
CA ARG A 191 -12.18 -14.33 40.57
C ARG A 191 -12.05 -15.51 41.54
N ALA A 192 -10.82 -15.80 41.96
CA ALA A 192 -10.59 -16.56 43.17
C ALA A 192 -10.16 -15.59 44.28
N ASN A 193 -10.90 -15.56 45.39
CA ASN A 193 -10.53 -14.87 46.63
C ASN A 193 -10.25 -13.35 46.54
N GLY A 194 -10.97 -12.63 45.68
CA GLY A 194 -10.93 -11.15 45.65
C GLY A 194 -9.72 -10.54 44.93
N GLN A 195 -8.82 -11.35 44.37
CA GLN A 195 -7.68 -10.88 43.57
C GLN A 195 -7.89 -11.28 42.10
N VAL A 196 -7.84 -10.29 41.19
CA VAL A 196 -8.00 -10.51 39.75
C VAL A 196 -6.61 -10.79 39.17
N THR A 197 -6.29 -12.05 38.93
CA THR A 197 -5.03 -12.44 38.28
C THR A 197 -5.30 -12.77 36.81
N PRO A 198 -4.82 -11.94 35.85
CA PRO A 198 -4.99 -12.23 34.44
C PRO A 198 -4.12 -13.44 34.04
N TYR A 199 -4.66 -14.38 33.26
CA TYR A 199 -3.88 -15.47 32.68
C TYR A 199 -4.23 -15.72 31.21
N ILE A 200 -3.28 -16.33 30.51
CA ILE A 200 -3.37 -16.72 29.11
C ILE A 200 -3.66 -18.23 29.03
N LYS A 201 -4.65 -18.62 28.24
CA LYS A 201 -4.95 -20.03 27.93
C LYS A 201 -4.32 -20.42 26.59
N THR A 202 -3.34 -21.32 26.60
CA THR A 202 -2.74 -21.88 25.37
C THR A 202 -3.29 -23.28 25.09
N ILE A 203 -3.39 -23.63 23.80
CA ILE A 203 -3.72 -24.99 23.37
C ILE A 203 -2.39 -25.74 23.28
N ALA A 204 -2.10 -26.60 24.24
CA ALA A 204 -0.93 -27.47 24.17
C ALA A 204 -1.14 -28.51 23.05
N GLN A 205 -0.35 -28.43 21.97
CA GLN A 205 -0.27 -29.51 20.99
C GLN A 205 0.78 -30.52 21.43
N GLN A 206 0.36 -31.54 22.19
CA GLN A 206 0.93 -32.89 22.12
C GLN A 206 0.11 -33.87 22.96
N GLY A 207 -0.45 -34.89 22.30
CA GLY A 207 -0.87 -36.15 22.92
C GLY A 207 -2.17 -36.15 23.74
N ASN A 208 -3.29 -36.39 23.07
CA ASN A 208 -4.46 -37.15 23.56
C ASN A 208 -5.17 -36.82 24.89
N LEU A 209 -5.03 -35.62 25.49
CA LEU A 209 -5.96 -35.11 26.51
C LEU A 209 -6.11 -33.58 26.39
N PRO A 210 -7.31 -32.99 26.56
CA PRO A 210 -7.53 -31.55 26.47
C PRO A 210 -7.08 -30.85 27.76
N ASN A 211 -5.78 -30.90 28.07
CA ASN A 211 -5.23 -30.11 29.17
C ASN A 211 -4.81 -28.74 28.64
N THR A 212 -5.59 -27.73 28.99
CA THR A 212 -5.26 -26.33 28.69
C THR A 212 -4.31 -25.81 29.76
N SER A 213 -3.12 -25.37 29.38
CA SER A 213 -2.14 -24.76 30.28
C SER A 213 -2.45 -23.27 30.49
N PHE A 214 -2.35 -22.81 31.73
CA PHE A 214 -2.51 -21.40 32.12
C PHE A 214 -1.13 -20.78 32.30
N VAL A 215 -0.84 -19.71 31.56
CA VAL A 215 0.44 -18.98 31.64
C VAL A 215 0.19 -17.59 32.21
N HIS A 216 0.92 -17.23 33.27
CA HIS A 216 0.87 -15.91 33.86
C HIS A 216 1.58 -14.90 32.94
N PRO A 217 1.01 -13.71 32.67
CA PRO A 217 1.54 -12.74 31.70
C PRO A 217 2.94 -12.20 32.05
N ASP A 218 3.34 -12.28 33.32
CA ASP A 218 4.67 -11.83 33.77
C ASP A 218 5.79 -12.86 33.52
N VAL A 219 5.44 -14.09 33.12
CA VAL A 219 6.39 -15.22 33.03
C VAL A 219 6.74 -15.54 31.56
N SER A 220 6.00 -15.02 30.60
CA SER A 220 6.22 -15.29 29.18
C SER A 220 5.97 -14.05 28.31
N PRO A 221 6.85 -13.73 27.34
CA PRO A 221 6.54 -12.72 26.34
C PRO A 221 5.28 -13.12 25.55
N PHE A 222 4.52 -12.13 25.07
CA PHE A 222 3.38 -12.37 24.19
C PHE A 222 3.87 -13.01 22.88
N GLU A 223 3.51 -14.27 22.66
CA GLU A 223 3.78 -14.96 21.40
C GLU A 223 2.62 -14.74 20.43
N TYR A 224 2.94 -14.21 19.24
CA TYR A 224 1.96 -14.04 18.16
C TYR A 224 1.88 -15.34 17.37
N VAL A 225 0.74 -16.03 17.45
CA VAL A 225 0.48 -17.21 16.61
C VAL A 225 -0.19 -16.77 15.31
N GLN A 226 0.48 -16.96 14.18
CA GLN A 226 -0.10 -16.75 12.86
C GLN A 226 -0.56 -18.09 12.28
N ASP A 227 -1.87 -18.22 12.05
CA ASP A 227 -2.45 -19.39 11.38
C ASP A 227 -2.12 -19.38 9.88
N VAL A 228 -1.03 -20.07 9.51
CA VAL A 228 -0.59 -20.23 8.12
C VAL A 228 -1.34 -21.41 7.50
N ARG A 229 -2.51 -21.12 6.94
CA ARG A 229 -3.44 -22.15 6.41
C ARG A 229 -2.97 -22.85 5.13
N ASN A 230 -1.98 -22.30 4.41
CA ASN A 230 -1.46 -22.91 3.18
C ASN A 230 -0.04 -22.43 2.84
N LYS A 231 0.60 -23.15 1.92
CA LYS A 231 1.98 -22.88 1.45
C LYS A 231 2.18 -21.49 0.84
N TYR A 232 1.15 -20.93 0.19
CA TYR A 232 1.24 -19.62 -0.47
C TYR A 232 1.26 -18.48 0.55
N LYS A 233 0.49 -18.61 1.64
CA LYS A 233 0.53 -17.70 2.77
C LYS A 233 1.85 -17.78 3.53
N ALA A 234 2.43 -18.97 3.63
CA ALA A 234 3.76 -19.17 4.20
C ALA A 234 4.82 -18.44 3.37
N LEU A 235 4.75 -18.57 2.04
CA LEU A 235 5.66 -17.89 1.12
C LEU A 235 5.52 -16.37 1.20
N ALA A 236 4.30 -15.85 1.19
CA ALA A 236 4.04 -14.42 1.33
C ALA A 236 4.62 -13.86 2.65
N TYR A 237 4.54 -14.65 3.74
CA TYR A 237 5.18 -14.30 5.01
C TYR A 237 6.69 -14.24 4.94
N ILE A 238 7.32 -15.27 4.38
CA ILE A 238 8.76 -15.29 4.18
C ILE A 238 9.21 -14.09 3.34
N GLN A 239 8.46 -13.73 2.29
CA GLN A 239 8.78 -12.58 1.46
C GLN A 239 8.69 -11.26 2.24
N GLU A 240 7.59 -11.02 2.95
CA GLU A 240 7.43 -9.76 3.70
C GLU A 240 8.48 -9.60 4.80
N GLN A 241 8.77 -10.67 5.54
CA GLN A 241 9.82 -10.64 6.57
C GLN A 241 11.20 -10.38 5.97
N THR A 242 11.50 -10.99 4.81
CA THR A 242 12.77 -10.77 4.12
C THR A 242 12.88 -9.32 3.61
N ILE A 243 11.80 -8.75 3.07
CA ILE A 243 11.74 -7.34 2.67
C ILE A 243 12.01 -6.45 3.88
N ILE A 244 11.31 -6.68 5.00
CA ILE A 244 11.46 -5.88 6.22
C ILE A 244 12.89 -5.97 6.73
N GLU A 245 13.48 -7.16 6.82
CA GLU A 245 14.85 -7.34 7.30
C GLU A 245 15.85 -6.51 6.47
N ILE A 246 15.81 -6.65 5.14
CA ILE A 246 16.71 -5.93 4.23
C ILE A 246 16.43 -4.42 4.29
N ALA A 247 15.15 -4.01 4.31
CA ALA A 247 14.75 -2.62 4.29
C ALA A 247 15.15 -1.89 5.58
N MET A 248 14.96 -2.51 6.74
CA MET A 248 15.33 -1.91 8.03
C MET A 248 16.84 -1.81 8.18
N GLU A 249 17.61 -2.79 7.71
CA GLU A 249 19.06 -2.74 7.70
C GLU A 249 19.58 -1.59 6.82
N LYS A 250 19.10 -1.50 5.56
CA LYS A 250 19.46 -0.41 4.64
C LYS A 250 19.01 0.96 5.19
N ALA A 251 17.80 1.04 5.73
CA ALA A 251 17.26 2.28 6.26
C ALA A 251 18.04 2.78 7.49
N LEU A 252 18.47 1.89 8.38
CA LEU A 252 19.29 2.27 9.54
C LEU A 252 20.62 2.90 9.10
N GLN A 253 21.27 2.35 8.06
CA GLN A 253 22.49 2.93 7.49
C GLN A 253 22.23 4.36 6.97
N ILE A 254 21.11 4.58 6.28
CA ILE A 254 20.73 5.90 5.76
C ILE A 254 20.44 6.89 6.90
N VAL A 255 19.69 6.48 7.94
CA VAL A 255 19.39 7.32 9.11
C VAL A 255 20.68 7.72 9.83
N ASN A 256 21.62 6.78 10.00
CA ASN A 256 22.90 7.04 10.65
C ASN A 256 23.82 7.95 9.82
N GLN A 257 23.74 7.88 8.49
CA GLN A 257 24.44 8.84 7.61
C GLN A 257 23.83 10.25 7.71
N GLN A 258 22.50 10.36 7.76
CA GLN A 258 21.78 11.63 7.88
C GLN A 258 22.04 12.32 9.23
N SER A 259 22.14 11.55 10.33
CA SER A 259 22.48 12.10 11.65
C SER A 259 23.91 12.64 11.69
N ASN A 260 24.88 11.91 11.13
CA ASN A 260 26.29 12.32 11.07
C ASN A 260 26.51 13.57 10.20
N GLN A 261 25.75 13.76 9.12
CA GLN A 261 25.84 14.97 8.28
C GLN A 261 25.27 16.22 8.97
N ARG A 262 24.26 16.09 9.84
CA ARG A 262 23.75 17.22 10.63
C ARG A 262 24.77 17.71 11.66
N SER A 263 25.65 16.84 12.15
CA SER A 263 26.70 17.19 13.13
C SER A 263 27.89 17.93 12.52
N GLN A 264 28.06 17.98 11.19
CA GLN A 264 29.19 18.67 10.55
C GLN A 264 28.90 20.11 10.11
N HIS A 265 27.65 20.59 10.18
CA HIS A 265 27.32 21.99 9.89
C HIS A 265 27.29 22.92 11.11
N GLN A 266 27.67 22.44 12.30
CA GLN A 266 27.77 23.29 13.52
C GLN A 266 29.18 23.37 14.14
N SER A 267 30.24 23.05 13.39
CA SER A 267 31.61 23.22 13.88
C SER A 267 32.51 23.92 12.87
N PHE A 268 32.21 25.19 12.59
CA PHE A 268 33.25 26.18 12.26
C PHE A 268 33.25 27.21 13.38
N GLY A 269 34.31 27.15 14.18
CA GLY A 269 34.38 27.76 15.50
C GLY A 269 34.41 29.28 15.51
N PHE A 270 34.00 29.82 16.66
CA PHE A 270 34.76 30.89 17.29
C PHE A 270 34.79 30.62 18.80
N GLY A 271 35.98 30.77 19.37
CA GLY A 271 36.30 30.39 20.74
C GLY A 271 35.49 31.11 21.80
N SER A 272 35.46 30.48 22.96
CA SER A 272 34.94 30.94 24.23
C SER A 272 35.26 32.41 24.54
N GLN A 273 34.27 33.15 24.99
CA GLN A 273 34.35 33.90 26.25
C GLN A 273 32.96 34.17 26.83
N THR A 274 32.91 34.06 28.15
CA THR A 274 31.79 34.09 29.09
C THR A 274 31.14 35.47 29.28
N PHE A 275 29.96 35.45 29.93
CA PHE A 275 29.17 36.53 30.57
C PHE A 275 28.15 37.30 29.72
N GLY A 276 26.90 37.29 30.21
CA GLY A 276 25.98 38.43 30.04
C GLY A 276 24.61 38.11 29.46
N SER A 277 23.63 38.08 30.36
CA SER A 277 22.19 38.24 30.12
C SER A 277 21.79 39.28 29.06
N GLN A 278 20.97 38.90 28.07
CA GLN A 278 19.75 39.59 27.57
C GLN A 278 19.31 39.01 26.20
N PRO A 279 17.99 38.91 25.91
CA PRO A 279 17.50 38.46 24.61
C PRO A 279 17.23 39.65 23.67
N PRO A 280 17.43 39.54 22.35
CA PRO A 280 16.76 40.42 21.39
C PRO A 280 15.67 39.61 20.66
N ALA A 281 14.39 39.93 20.81
CA ALA A 281 13.69 41.10 20.29
C ALA A 281 13.55 41.07 18.76
N PHE A 282 12.30 40.81 18.36
CA PHE A 282 11.74 40.90 17.01
C PHE A 282 11.76 42.36 16.55
N SER A 283 12.35 42.66 15.38
CA SER A 283 12.11 43.92 14.68
C SER A 283 12.20 43.73 13.17
N ALA A 284 11.03 43.81 12.53
CA ALA A 284 10.86 44.00 11.10
C ALA A 284 11.12 45.46 10.69
N GLN A 285 11.29 45.67 9.37
CA GLN A 285 11.13 46.95 8.61
C GLN A 285 12.34 47.94 8.68
N HIS A 286 12.88 48.55 7.62
CA HIS A 286 12.38 48.85 6.26
C HIS A 286 13.54 49.43 5.33
N PRO A 287 13.32 49.98 4.11
CA PRO A 287 14.08 49.71 2.86
C PRO A 287 14.84 50.92 2.24
N PHE A 288 15.50 50.77 1.07
CA PHE A 288 15.22 51.52 -0.18
C PHE A 288 16.15 51.23 -1.39
N ALA A 289 15.56 51.41 -2.59
CA ALA A 289 16.11 51.80 -3.91
C ALA A 289 16.61 50.70 -4.89
N ALA A 290 15.86 50.40 -5.96
CA ALA A 290 15.77 51.21 -7.20
C ALA A 290 15.04 50.44 -8.33
N GLN A 291 14.07 51.08 -8.99
CA GLN A 291 13.51 50.74 -10.33
C GLN A 291 13.88 51.87 -11.32
N PRO A 292 13.81 51.65 -12.65
CA PRO A 292 12.66 52.15 -13.46
C PRO A 292 12.29 51.17 -14.62
N LEU A 293 11.25 51.26 -15.47
CA LEU A 293 10.00 52.01 -15.68
C LEU A 293 9.52 51.59 -17.11
N PHE A 294 8.23 51.23 -17.35
CA PHE A 294 7.40 51.71 -18.51
C PHE A 294 6.02 51.01 -18.65
N GLY A 295 4.95 51.82 -18.78
CA GLY A 295 3.68 51.51 -19.51
C GLY A 295 2.49 51.00 -18.68
N GLN A 296 1.81 51.79 -17.84
CA GLN A 296 0.63 52.65 -18.08
C GLN A 296 -0.77 51.97 -18.26
N GLN A 297 -1.60 52.20 -17.22
CA GLN A 297 -3.05 52.57 -17.18
C GLN A 297 -4.21 51.56 -17.31
N SER A 298 -4.94 51.47 -16.19
CA SER A 298 -6.39 51.27 -15.94
C SER A 298 -7.28 52.24 -16.76
N SER A 299 -8.58 52.06 -17.06
CA SER A 299 -9.73 51.52 -16.30
C SER A 299 -11.02 51.41 -17.17
N SER A 300 -12.02 50.69 -16.64
CA SER A 300 -13.48 50.96 -16.61
C SER A 300 -14.45 50.69 -17.80
N GLN A 301 -15.58 50.08 -17.40
CA GLN A 301 -16.97 50.11 -17.92
C GLN A 301 -17.44 49.08 -18.99
N ALA A 302 -18.54 48.39 -18.63
CA ALA A 302 -19.44 47.60 -19.50
C ALA A 302 -20.46 48.53 -20.22
N PRO A 303 -21.13 48.15 -21.34
CA PRO A 303 -22.27 47.20 -21.30
C PRO A 303 -22.52 46.31 -22.56
N GLN A 304 -23.36 45.28 -22.36
CA GLN A 304 -24.27 44.56 -23.28
C GLN A 304 -23.99 44.46 -24.81
N ALA A 305 -23.90 43.23 -25.33
CA ALA A 305 -24.76 42.69 -26.41
C ALA A 305 -24.46 41.19 -26.69
N GLN A 306 -25.49 40.34 -26.61
CA GLN A 306 -25.61 39.06 -27.36
C GLN A 306 -25.76 39.37 -28.87
N PRO A 307 -25.50 38.46 -29.84
CA PRO A 307 -25.90 37.04 -29.80
C PRO A 307 -24.98 36.00 -30.47
N GLN A 308 -25.36 34.73 -30.27
CA GLN A 308 -25.18 33.55 -31.14
C GLN A 308 -23.77 33.00 -31.42
N GLY A 309 -23.55 31.78 -30.91
CA GLY A 309 -22.44 30.92 -31.30
C GLY A 309 -22.41 29.66 -30.44
N SER A 310 -23.25 28.69 -30.77
CA SER A 310 -23.34 27.37 -30.13
C SER A 310 -22.02 26.59 -30.25
N ALA A 311 -21.39 26.30 -29.11
CA ALA A 311 -20.38 25.25 -29.00
C ALA A 311 -20.66 24.46 -27.71
N SER A 312 -21.55 23.47 -27.84
CA SER A 312 -21.71 22.39 -26.87
C SER A 312 -20.76 21.24 -27.22
N PRO A 313 -20.38 20.43 -26.23
CA PRO A 313 -19.11 19.72 -26.19
C PRO A 313 -19.10 18.40 -26.95
N ASN A 314 -17.90 18.02 -27.39
CA ASN A 314 -17.56 16.72 -27.97
C ASN A 314 -18.20 15.56 -27.18
N SER A 315 -19.13 14.89 -27.83
CA SER A 315 -19.56 13.56 -27.48
C SER A 315 -18.43 12.58 -27.79
N PHE A 316 -17.99 11.86 -26.76
CA PHE A 316 -17.17 10.67 -26.94
C PHE A 316 -18.04 9.58 -27.56
N GLN A 317 -17.90 9.39 -28.88
CA GLN A 317 -18.35 8.19 -29.56
C GLN A 317 -17.43 7.03 -29.14
N ALA A 318 -17.94 6.15 -28.29
CA ALA A 318 -17.34 4.85 -28.06
C ALA A 318 -17.43 4.05 -29.37
N GLN A 319 -16.28 3.84 -30.03
CA GLN A 319 -16.17 2.85 -31.09
C GLN A 319 -16.22 1.46 -30.42
N SER A 320 -17.33 0.76 -30.62
CA SER A 320 -17.43 -0.67 -30.31
C SER A 320 -16.51 -1.44 -31.27
N MET A 321 -15.39 -1.95 -30.76
CA MET A 321 -14.66 -3.02 -31.44
C MET A 321 -15.49 -4.30 -31.33
N GLN A 322 -16.22 -4.61 -32.40
CA GLN A 322 -16.90 -5.88 -32.59
C GLN A 322 -15.83 -6.94 -32.91
N TRP A 323 -15.44 -7.72 -31.93
CA TRP A 323 -14.59 -8.89 -32.13
C TRP A 323 -15.39 -9.96 -32.88
N GLY A 324 -14.99 -10.23 -34.13
CA GLY A 324 -15.59 -11.27 -34.96
C GLY A 324 -15.38 -12.65 -34.34
N ALA A 325 -16.44 -13.45 -34.32
CA ALA A 325 -16.36 -14.87 -33.96
C ALA A 325 -15.44 -15.62 -34.96
N PRO A 326 -14.65 -16.60 -34.50
CA PRO A 326 -13.88 -17.44 -35.41
C PRO A 326 -14.83 -18.25 -36.30
N VAL A 327 -14.67 -18.09 -37.61
CA VAL A 327 -15.31 -18.91 -38.65
C VAL A 327 -14.35 -20.05 -38.99
N ASP A 328 -14.88 -21.25 -39.17
CA ASP A 328 -14.09 -22.36 -39.71
C ASP A 328 -13.70 -22.10 -41.18
N SER A 329 -12.81 -22.93 -41.73
CA SER A 329 -12.35 -22.83 -43.11
C SER A 329 -13.45 -23.07 -44.17
N ALA A 330 -14.70 -23.30 -43.74
CA ALA A 330 -15.87 -23.45 -44.59
C ALA A 330 -16.93 -22.34 -44.37
N GLY A 331 -16.65 -21.33 -43.54
CA GLY A 331 -17.49 -20.15 -43.38
C GLY A 331 -18.82 -20.39 -42.64
N LYS A 332 -18.93 -21.43 -41.80
CA LYS A 332 -20.12 -21.62 -40.95
C LYS A 332 -19.87 -21.19 -39.51
N GLN A 333 -20.82 -20.43 -38.95
CA GLN A 333 -20.85 -20.09 -37.52
C GLN A 333 -21.16 -21.34 -36.71
N ILE A 334 -20.30 -21.64 -35.73
CA ILE A 334 -20.50 -22.69 -34.75
C ILE A 334 -21.30 -22.08 -33.60
N PHE A 335 -22.51 -22.57 -33.35
CA PHE A 335 -23.34 -22.22 -32.19
C PHE A 335 -22.92 -23.03 -30.96
#